data_AF-A0A850QT93-F1
#
_entry.id   AF-A0A850QT93-F1
#
_cell.length_a   1.000
_cell.length_b   1.000
_cell.length_c   1.000
_cell.angle_alpha   90.00
_cell.angle_beta   90.00
_cell.angle_gamma   90.00
#
_symmetry.space_group_name_H-M   'P 1'
#
loop_
_entity.id
_entity.type
_entity.pdbx_description
1 polymer ?
#
loop_
_entity_poly.entity_id
_entity_poly.type
_entity_poly.pdbx_seq_one_letter_code
_entity_poly.pdbx_strand_id
1 'polypeptide(L)'
;MTYTDWVQRGQWLAATCDMSLPFTQEEWTLPSGILCRSLDRGILEFNPPQLPAQTKDIILSSGIHGNETSPIELLDRLVRDIMAGRLELSHRLLVMIAHPTAINNQTRFIEENLNRLFQVKNEPRNLECDIANNLQDIVSNFYGRSTAV
;
A
#
# COMPACT_ATOMS: atom_id res chain seq x y z
N MET A 1 17.42 -11.35 -2.14
CA MET A 1 15.95 -11.43 -2.09
C MET A 1 15.44 -10.01 -2.00
N THR A 2 14.59 -9.57 -2.93
CA THR A 2 14.08 -8.19 -3.02
C THR A 2 12.86 -8.01 -2.13
N TYR A 3 12.39 -6.76 -1.95
CA TYR A 3 11.10 -6.50 -1.32
C TYR A 3 9.96 -7.34 -1.97
N THR A 4 9.88 -7.35 -3.30
CA THR A 4 8.82 -8.07 -4.04
C THR A 4 8.87 -9.58 -3.82
N ASP A 5 10.05 -10.18 -3.73
CA ASP A 5 10.20 -11.62 -3.43
C ASP A 5 9.49 -12.02 -2.12
N TRP A 6 9.57 -11.16 -1.10
CA TRP A 6 8.90 -11.39 0.19
C TRP A 6 7.39 -11.16 0.09
N VAL A 7 6.97 -10.13 -0.64
CA VAL A 7 5.55 -9.85 -0.89
C VAL A 7 4.87 -11.03 -1.57
N GLN A 8 5.47 -11.59 -2.62
CA GLN A 8 4.92 -12.75 -3.34
C GLN A 8 4.82 -14.01 -2.46
N ARG A 9 5.62 -14.09 -1.38
CA ARG A 9 5.55 -15.15 -0.36
C ARG A 9 4.54 -14.86 0.76
N GLY A 10 3.74 -13.79 0.63
CA GLY A 10 2.73 -13.40 1.62
C GLY A 10 3.30 -12.79 2.91
N GLN A 11 4.50 -12.20 2.83
CA GLN A 11 5.21 -11.57 3.94
C GLN A 11 5.28 -10.04 3.76
N TRP A 12 4.15 -9.42 3.40
CA TRP A 12 4.14 -8.01 2.98
C TRP A 12 4.49 -7.04 4.11
N LEU A 13 3.86 -7.13 5.27
CA LEU A 13 4.19 -6.26 6.41
C LEU A 13 5.65 -6.39 6.83
N ALA A 14 6.17 -7.61 6.90
CA ALA A 14 7.57 -7.86 7.24
C ALA A 14 8.52 -7.21 6.22
N ALA A 15 8.23 -7.38 4.93
CA ALA A 15 8.98 -6.74 3.86
C ALA A 15 8.91 -5.21 3.95
N THR A 16 7.73 -4.66 4.22
CA THR A 16 7.49 -3.22 4.37
C THR A 16 8.30 -2.63 5.52
N CYS A 17 8.35 -3.30 6.67
CA CYS A 17 9.10 -2.86 7.83
C CYS A 17 10.62 -3.09 7.72
N ASP A 18 11.09 -4.00 6.87
CA ASP A 18 12.52 -4.20 6.64
C ASP A 18 13.07 -3.17 5.63
N MET A 19 13.51 -2.03 6.16
CA MET A 19 14.09 -0.92 5.38
C MET A 19 15.42 -1.28 4.70
N SER A 20 16.04 -2.41 5.03
CA SER A 20 17.27 -2.88 4.39
C SER A 20 17.04 -3.61 3.06
N LEU A 21 15.81 -4.10 2.81
CA LEU A 21 15.48 -4.77 1.56
C LEU A 21 15.58 -3.77 0.40
N PRO A 22 16.22 -4.12 -0.73
CA PRO A 22 16.20 -3.28 -1.91
C PRO A 22 14.76 -3.21 -2.44
N PHE A 23 14.31 -2.00 -2.72
CA PHE A 23 12.99 -1.73 -3.30
C PHE A 23 13.14 -1.25 -4.74
N THR A 24 12.36 -1.86 -5.62
CA THR A 24 12.16 -1.45 -7.01
C THR A 24 10.68 -1.56 -7.32
N GLN A 25 10.17 -0.65 -8.15
CA GLN A 25 8.81 -0.78 -8.69
C GLN A 25 8.76 -1.97 -9.63
N GLU A 26 7.81 -2.87 -9.40
CA GLU A 26 7.67 -4.11 -10.13
C GLU A 26 6.20 -4.43 -10.36
N GLU A 27 5.93 -5.13 -11.46
CA GLU A 27 4.61 -5.64 -11.84
C GLU A 27 4.70 -7.15 -12.05
N TRP A 28 3.70 -7.89 -11.58
CA TRP A 28 3.59 -9.32 -11.80
C TRP A 28 2.13 -9.75 -11.83
N THR A 29 1.86 -10.90 -12.44
CA THR A 29 0.50 -11.46 -12.53
C THR A 29 0.41 -12.73 -11.70
N LEU A 30 -0.58 -12.82 -10.83
CA LEU A 30 -0.86 -14.03 -10.06
C LEU A 30 -1.46 -15.12 -10.97
N PRO A 31 -1.41 -16.41 -10.57
CA PRO A 31 -2.10 -17.48 -11.31
C PRO A 31 -3.61 -17.25 -11.51
N SER A 32 -4.24 -16.49 -10.61
CA SER A 32 -5.64 -16.04 -10.74
C SER A 32 -5.89 -15.00 -11.84
N GLY A 33 -4.82 -14.50 -12.48
CA GLY A 33 -4.87 -13.44 -13.49
C GLY A 33 -4.88 -12.02 -12.90
N ILE A 34 -4.85 -11.85 -11.58
CA ILE A 34 -4.77 -10.53 -10.94
C ILE A 34 -3.41 -9.91 -11.25
N LEU A 35 -3.42 -8.72 -11.87
CA LEU A 35 -2.24 -7.91 -12.09
C LEU A 35 -1.90 -7.13 -10.82
N CYS A 36 -0.74 -7.43 -10.25
CA CYS A 36 -0.21 -6.80 -9.05
C CYS A 36 0.89 -5.80 -9.42
N ARG A 37 0.88 -4.63 -8.81
CA ARG A 37 1.96 -3.64 -8.92
C ARG A 37 2.44 -3.23 -7.55
N SER A 38 3.75 -3.24 -7.35
CA SER A 38 4.40 -2.61 -6.21
C SER A 38 4.77 -1.18 -6.58
N LEU A 39 3.98 -0.21 -6.11
CA LEU A 39 4.15 1.21 -6.46
C LEU A 39 5.18 1.89 -5.57
N ASP A 40 5.22 1.51 -4.30
CA ASP A 40 6.22 1.93 -3.33
C ASP A 40 6.31 0.87 -2.21
N ARG A 41 7.28 1.02 -1.32
CA ARG A 41 7.35 0.21 -0.09
C ARG A 41 6.07 0.40 0.71
N GLY A 42 5.39 -0.72 1.02
CA GLY A 42 4.11 -0.68 1.71
C GLY A 42 2.94 -0.26 0.85
N ILE A 43 3.08 -0.15 -0.48
CA ILE A 43 2.00 0.27 -1.38
C ILE A 43 1.85 -0.71 -2.54
N LEU A 44 0.73 -1.44 -2.56
CA LEU A 44 0.42 -2.42 -3.60
C LEU A 44 -0.91 -2.08 -4.29
N GLU A 45 -0.92 -2.16 -5.62
CA GLU A 45 -2.11 -2.03 -6.46
C GLU A 45 -2.47 -3.40 -7.05
N PHE A 46 -3.75 -3.77 -6.99
CA PHE A 46 -4.31 -5.00 -7.52
C PHE A 46 -5.39 -4.69 -8.55
N ASN A 47 -5.24 -5.24 -9.75
CA ASN A 47 -6.20 -5.11 -10.84
C ASN A 47 -6.69 -6.51 -11.26
N PRO A 48 -7.93 -6.87 -10.94
CA PRO A 48 -8.54 -8.11 -11.42
C PRO A 48 -8.59 -8.17 -12.96
N PRO A 49 -8.48 -9.37 -13.57
CA PRO A 49 -8.50 -9.53 -15.02
C PRO A 49 -9.88 -9.23 -15.63
N GLN A 50 -10.95 -9.35 -14.84
CA GLN A 50 -12.31 -9.05 -15.25
C GLN A 50 -12.94 -8.11 -14.22
N LEU A 51 -13.48 -7.00 -14.70
CA LEU A 51 -14.19 -6.03 -13.86
C LEU A 51 -15.68 -6.09 -14.19
N PRO A 52 -16.56 -6.19 -13.17
CA PRO A 52 -18.00 -6.13 -13.39
C PRO A 52 -18.41 -4.71 -13.82
N ALA A 53 -19.60 -4.58 -14.42
CA ALA A 53 -20.14 -3.29 -14.86
C ALA A 53 -20.22 -2.24 -13.74
N GLN A 54 -20.39 -2.67 -12.48
CA GLN A 54 -20.44 -1.81 -11.28
C GLN A 54 -19.14 -1.92 -10.46
N THR A 55 -17.99 -1.96 -11.12
CA THR A 55 -16.70 -2.00 -10.42
C THR A 55 -16.46 -0.75 -9.59
N LYS A 56 -15.68 -0.88 -8.52
CA LYS A 56 -15.26 0.21 -7.65
C LYS A 56 -13.75 0.29 -7.64
N ASP A 57 -13.24 1.49 -7.37
CA ASP A 57 -11.86 1.72 -7.00
C ASP A 57 -11.78 1.88 -5.48
N ILE A 58 -11.14 0.92 -4.81
CA ILE A 58 -11.10 0.84 -3.35
C ILE A 58 -9.67 1.14 -2.89
N ILE A 59 -9.52 2.06 -1.93
CA ILE A 59 -8.28 2.29 -1.23
C ILE A 59 -8.45 1.84 0.22
N LEU A 60 -7.56 0.98 0.70
CA LEU A 60 -7.45 0.61 2.10
C LEU A 60 -6.08 1.05 2.62
N SER A 61 -6.07 2.06 3.49
CA SER A 61 -4.85 2.57 4.10
C SER A 61 -4.81 2.29 5.60
N SER A 62 -3.63 1.97 6.09
CA SER A 62 -3.31 1.85 7.51
C SER A 62 -1.88 2.29 7.78
N GLY A 63 -1.45 2.26 9.03
CA GLY A 63 -0.12 2.68 9.43
C GLY A 63 0.16 4.16 9.16
N ILE A 64 -0.88 5.00 9.11
CA ILE A 64 -0.71 6.47 9.10
C ILE A 64 -0.05 6.91 10.40
N HIS A 65 -0.45 6.28 11.51
CA HIS A 65 0.28 6.30 12.76
C HIS A 65 0.89 4.92 13.02
N GLY A 66 2.14 4.89 13.47
CA GLY A 66 2.89 3.64 13.64
C GLY A 66 2.40 2.75 14.79
N ASN A 67 1.77 3.34 15.82
CA ASN A 67 1.30 2.64 17.00
C ASN A 67 -0.16 2.11 16.89
N GLU A 68 -0.81 2.28 15.74
CA GLU A 68 -2.18 1.79 15.49
C GLU A 68 -2.14 0.46 14.72
N THR A 69 -1.75 -0.63 15.41
CA THR A 69 -1.32 -1.88 14.76
C THR A 69 -2.43 -2.79 14.23
N SER A 70 -3.61 -2.81 14.86
CA SER A 70 -4.66 -3.79 14.51
C SER A 70 -5.12 -3.71 13.04
N PRO A 71 -5.38 -2.53 12.45
CA PRO A 71 -5.75 -2.48 11.04
C PRO A 71 -4.59 -2.84 10.10
N ILE A 72 -3.33 -2.64 10.51
CA ILE A 72 -2.14 -3.03 9.74
C ILE A 72 -2.10 -4.56 9.60
N GLU A 73 -2.32 -5.30 10.69
CA GLU A 73 -2.35 -6.76 10.67
C GLU A 73 -3.49 -7.32 9.80
N LEU A 74 -4.64 -6.64 9.77
CA LEU A 74 -5.76 -7.03 8.92
C LEU A 74 -5.43 -6.85 7.44
N LEU A 75 -4.77 -5.75 7.06
CA LEU A 75 -4.32 -5.56 5.68
C LEU A 75 -3.23 -6.58 5.28
N ASP A 76 -2.32 -6.93 6.20
CA ASP A 76 -1.31 -7.96 5.91
C ASP A 76 -1.94 -9.33 5.65
N ARG A 77 -2.95 -9.71 6.44
CA ARG A 77 -3.71 -10.94 6.19
C ARG A 77 -4.45 -10.89 4.85
N LEU A 78 -5.09 -9.76 4.53
CA LEU A 78 -5.76 -9.55 3.25
C LEU A 78 -4.79 -9.76 2.07
N VAL A 79 -3.63 -9.10 2.10
CA VAL A 79 -2.61 -9.25 1.06
C VAL A 79 -2.12 -10.69 0.98
N ARG A 80 -1.88 -11.34 2.12
CA ARG A 80 -1.46 -12.76 2.16
C ARG A 80 -2.50 -13.68 1.53
N ASP A 81 -3.79 -13.45 1.76
CA ASP A 81 -4.86 -14.23 1.16
C ASP A 81 -4.98 -14.01 -0.34
N ILE A 82 -4.77 -12.77 -0.82
CA ILE A 82 -4.70 -12.46 -2.26
C ILE A 82 -3.50 -13.18 -2.90
N MET A 83 -2.30 -13.05 -2.34
CA MET A 83 -1.08 -13.70 -2.88
C MET A 83 -1.19 -15.22 -2.92
N ALA A 84 -1.87 -15.81 -1.94
CA ALA A 84 -2.11 -17.25 -1.87
C ALA A 84 -3.27 -17.73 -2.77
N GLY A 85 -3.96 -16.83 -3.47
CA GLY A 85 -5.14 -17.16 -4.27
C GLY A 85 -6.35 -17.62 -3.44
N ARG A 86 -6.39 -17.32 -2.14
CA ARG A 86 -7.52 -17.62 -1.25
C ARG A 86 -8.62 -16.58 -1.32
N LEU A 87 -8.31 -15.40 -1.85
CA LEU A 87 -9.26 -14.30 -2.04
C LEU A 87 -9.30 -13.88 -3.51
N GLU A 88 -10.49 -13.98 -4.10
CA GLU A 88 -10.76 -13.39 -5.41
C GLU A 88 -11.11 -11.90 -5.24
N LEU A 89 -10.69 -11.08 -6.20
CA LEU A 89 -10.97 -9.65 -6.23
C LEU A 89 -11.90 -9.33 -7.40
N SER A 90 -12.98 -8.60 -7.13
CA SER A 90 -13.90 -8.09 -8.17
C SER A 90 -13.76 -6.58 -8.41
N HIS A 91 -12.87 -5.93 -7.67
CA HIS A 91 -12.67 -4.48 -7.68
C HIS A 91 -11.18 -4.18 -7.74
N ARG A 92 -10.82 -3.02 -8.31
CA ARG A 92 -9.46 -2.51 -8.22
C ARG A 92 -9.20 -2.12 -6.78
N LEU A 93 -8.06 -2.54 -6.26
CA LEU A 93 -7.72 -2.36 -4.85
C LEU A 93 -6.31 -1.77 -4.74
N LEU A 94 -6.18 -0.65 -4.03
CA LEU A 94 -4.92 -0.11 -3.57
C LEU A 94 -4.83 -0.33 -2.06
N VAL A 95 -3.79 -1.01 -1.59
CA VAL A 95 -3.50 -1.18 -0.16
C VAL A 95 -2.24 -0.43 0.23
N MET A 96 -2.28 0.22 1.39
CA MET A 96 -1.21 1.11 1.84
C MET A 96 -0.89 0.90 3.31
N ILE A 97 0.38 0.69 3.63
CA ILE A 97 0.99 0.89 4.94
C ILE A 97 1.85 2.15 4.83
N ALA A 98 1.38 3.25 5.41
CA ALA A 98 1.91 4.57 5.12
C ALA A 98 3.26 4.88 5.78
N HIS A 99 3.48 4.47 7.03
CA HIS A 99 4.63 4.93 7.82
C HIS A 99 5.40 3.78 8.49
N PRO A 100 6.12 2.93 7.71
CA PRO A 100 6.90 1.82 8.25
C PRO A 100 7.96 2.25 9.26
N THR A 101 8.53 3.45 9.12
CA THR A 101 9.50 4.00 10.08
C THR A 101 8.84 4.24 11.45
N ALA A 102 7.65 4.83 11.51
CA ALA A 102 6.92 5.01 12.77
C ALA A 102 6.47 3.66 13.36
N ILE A 103 6.06 2.70 12.53
CA ILE A 103 5.71 1.34 12.96
C ILE A 103 6.91 0.67 13.65
N ASN A 104 8.09 0.71 13.02
CA ASN A 104 9.31 0.15 13.57
C ASN A 104 9.73 0.79 14.90
N ASN A 105 9.48 2.09 15.05
CA ASN A 105 9.76 2.82 16.29
C ASN A 105 8.64 2.68 17.34
N GLN A 106 7.52 2.04 17.00
CA GLN A 106 6.34 1.90 17.86
C GLN A 106 5.79 3.26 18.34
N THR A 107 5.98 4.32 17.55
CA THR A 107 5.52 5.66 17.86
C THR A 107 4.33 6.05 16.98
N ARG A 108 3.58 7.08 17.41
CA ARG A 108 2.47 7.62 16.62
C ARG A 108 2.98 8.25 15.31
N PHE A 109 4.10 8.95 15.36
CA PHE A 109 4.82 9.57 14.25
C PHE A 109 6.29 9.77 14.67
N ILE A 110 7.16 10.21 13.75
CA ILE A 110 8.56 10.54 14.04
C ILE A 110 8.68 12.02 14.41
N GLU A 111 8.31 12.94 13.50
CA GLU A 111 8.45 14.38 13.74
C GLU A 111 7.10 15.09 13.83
N GLU A 112 6.19 14.81 12.90
CA GLU A 112 4.89 15.48 12.80
C GLU A 112 3.75 14.48 12.59
N ASN A 113 2.55 14.84 13.02
CA ASN A 113 1.37 14.04 12.79
C ASN A 113 1.02 13.99 11.28
N LEU A 114 1.37 12.88 10.63
CA LEU A 114 1.13 12.62 9.20
C LEU A 114 -0.32 12.88 8.77
N ASN A 115 -1.31 12.53 9.61
CA ASN A 115 -2.72 12.69 9.28
C ASN A 115 -3.19 14.16 9.22
N ARG A 116 -2.32 15.13 9.49
CA ARG A 116 -2.60 16.56 9.34
C ARG A 116 -2.06 17.16 8.03
N LEU A 117 -1.33 16.36 7.23
CA LEU A 117 -0.55 16.84 6.09
C LEU A 117 -1.20 16.57 4.72
N PHE A 118 -2.43 16.06 4.68
CA PHE A 118 -3.10 15.65 3.44
C PHE A 118 -3.99 16.73 2.80
N GLN A 119 -3.93 17.97 3.26
CA GLN A 119 -4.78 19.05 2.71
C GLN A 119 -4.20 19.68 1.45
N VAL A 120 -2.88 19.78 1.37
CA VAL A 120 -2.13 20.41 0.28
C VAL A 120 -0.80 19.70 0.09
N LYS A 121 -0.12 20.00 -1.01
CA LYS A 121 1.27 19.61 -1.17
C LYS A 121 2.13 20.36 -0.15
N ASN A 122 2.94 19.62 0.58
CA ASN A 122 3.79 20.11 1.66
C ASN A 122 5.19 20.47 1.12
N GLU A 123 5.85 21.42 1.75
CA GLU A 123 7.29 21.62 1.55
C GLU A 123 8.07 20.42 2.14
N PRO A 124 9.15 19.94 1.48
CA PRO A 124 9.90 18.73 1.89
C PRO A 124 10.83 19.02 3.09
N ARG A 125 10.20 19.20 4.25
CA ARG A 125 10.85 19.68 5.48
C ARG A 125 11.15 18.57 6.50
N ASN A 126 10.43 17.46 6.42
CA ASN A 126 10.59 16.28 7.25
C ASN A 126 10.04 15.04 6.52
N LEU A 127 10.29 13.87 7.11
CA LEU A 127 9.86 12.59 6.55
C LEU A 127 8.34 12.51 6.32
N GLU A 128 7.53 13.00 7.26
CA GLU A 128 6.07 12.93 7.12
C GLU A 128 5.52 13.81 5.99
N CYS A 129 6.13 14.96 5.68
CA CYS A 129 5.76 15.77 4.53
C CYS A 129 6.03 15.03 3.21
N ASP A 130 7.17 14.35 3.10
CA ASP A 130 7.52 13.56 1.91
C ASP A 130 6.58 12.37 1.74
N ILE A 131 6.28 11.64 2.82
CA ILE A 131 5.29 10.56 2.83
C ILE A 131 3.92 11.11 2.41
N ALA A 132 3.45 12.21 3.01
CA ALA A 132 2.15 12.78 2.71
C ALA A 132 2.01 13.17 1.23
N ASN A 133 3.03 13.80 0.66
CA ASN A 133 3.05 14.19 -0.75
C ASN A 133 3.01 12.96 -1.67
N ASN A 134 3.83 11.95 -1.39
CA ASN A 134 3.87 10.72 -2.17
C ASN A 134 2.52 10.00 -2.16
N LEU A 135 1.90 9.84 -0.98
CA LEU A 135 0.59 9.21 -0.85
C LEU A 135 -0.50 10.01 -1.60
N GLN A 136 -0.48 11.34 -1.55
CA GLN A 136 -1.42 12.18 -2.32
C GLN A 136 -1.26 11.97 -3.83
N ASP A 137 -0.03 11.94 -4.33
CA ASP A 137 0.27 11.72 -5.75
C ASP A 137 -0.19 10.30 -6.18
N ILE A 138 0.06 9.28 -5.36
CA ILE A 138 -0.37 7.89 -5.62
C ILE A 138 -1.91 7.77 -5.63
N VAL A 139 -2.60 8.34 -4.65
CA VAL A 139 -4.08 8.32 -4.57
C VAL A 139 -4.68 9.03 -5.78
N SER A 140 -4.16 10.21 -6.13
CA SER A 140 -4.61 10.97 -7.31
C SER A 140 -4.41 10.17 -8.59
N ASN A 141 -3.27 9.49 -8.75
CA ASN A 141 -2.99 8.65 -9.90
C ASN A 141 -3.86 7.39 -9.95
N PHE A 142 -4.20 6.79 -8.81
CA PHE A 142 -5.05 5.60 -8.75
C PHE A 142 -6.48 5.90 -9.22
N TYR A 143 -7.07 6.99 -8.68
CA TYR A 143 -8.41 7.44 -9.07
C TYR A 143 -8.44 8.13 -10.44
N GLY A 144 -7.36 8.80 -10.86
CA GLY A 144 -7.26 9.38 -12.21
C GLY A 144 -7.24 8.34 -13.33
N ARG A 145 -6.88 7.09 -13.00
CA ARG A 145 -6.95 5.92 -13.90
C ARG A 145 -8.27 5.15 -13.78
N SER A 146 -9.27 5.70 -13.09
CA SER A 146 -10.56 5.03 -12.89
C SER A 146 -11.26 4.69 -14.20
N THR A 147 -11.75 3.46 -14.29
CA THR A 147 -12.68 3.02 -15.35
C THR A 147 -14.05 2.68 -14.77
N ALA A 148 -14.29 2.96 -13.48
CA ALA A 148 -15.60 2.82 -12.87
C ALA A 148 -16.52 3.92 -13.44
N VAL A 149 -17.69 3.52 -13.94
CA VAL A 149 -18.71 4.42 -14.51
C VAL A 149 -19.78 4.72 -13.47
#